data_AF-A0A847XJ50-F1
#
_entry.id   AF-A0A847XJ50-F1
#
_cell.length_a   1.000
_cell.length_b   1.000
_cell.length_c   1.000
_cell.angle_alpha   90.00
_cell.angle_beta   90.00
_cell.angle_gamma   90.00
#
_symmetry.space_group_name_H-M   'P 1'
#
loop_
_entity.id
_entity.type
_entity.pdbx_description
1 polymer ?
#
loop_
_entity_poly.entity_id
_entity_poly.type
_entity_poly.pdbx_seq_one_letter_code
_entity_poly.pdbx_strand_id
1 'polypeptide(L)'
;MIDDYQKQIRKFNWLKRKVITYNKAKFEKQHIDIDSLLKSVDLVDLVGRYVELRKNGKEYKGLCPFHDEKTPSFFVNKEKGVYHCFGCGAKGNAIRFLMEQENLDFEQAIHELKNY
;
A
#
# COMPACT_ATOMS: atom_id res chain seq x y z
N MET A 1 -4.25 -53.13 17.76
CA MET A 1 -3.27 -52.51 16.84
C MET A 1 -3.92 -51.58 15.80
N ILE A 2 -5.08 -51.93 15.22
CA ILE A 2 -5.74 -51.09 14.19
C ILE A 2 -6.34 -49.80 14.78
N ASP A 3 -6.88 -49.84 16.00
CA ASP A 3 -7.54 -48.67 16.61
C ASP A 3 -6.59 -47.50 16.93
N ASP A 4 -5.34 -47.80 17.27
CA ASP A 4 -4.35 -46.77 17.55
C ASP A 4 -3.93 -46.04 16.27
N TYR A 5 -3.76 -46.79 15.18
CA TYR A 5 -3.49 -46.24 13.85
C TYR A 5 -4.65 -45.35 13.35
N GLN A 6 -5.91 -45.78 13.56
CA GLN A 6 -7.08 -44.97 13.22
C GLN A 6 -7.18 -43.68 14.05
N LYS A 7 -6.80 -43.72 15.34
CA LYS A 7 -6.71 -42.52 16.19
C LYS A 7 -5.64 -41.55 15.68
N GLN A 8 -4.48 -42.05 15.27
CA GLN A 8 -3.41 -41.23 14.71
C GLN A 8 -3.82 -40.55 13.39
N ILE A 9 -4.47 -41.27 12.47
CA ILE A 9 -5.01 -40.70 11.22
C ILE A 9 -6.05 -39.61 11.51
N ARG A 10 -6.96 -39.85 12.45
CA ARG A 10 -7.99 -38.85 12.82
C ARG A 10 -7.36 -37.57 13.39
N LYS A 11 -6.34 -37.71 14.25
CA LYS A 11 -5.57 -36.58 14.78
C LYS A 11 -4.84 -35.80 13.67
N PHE A 12 -4.22 -36.51 12.74
CA PHE A 12 -3.53 -35.91 11.60
C PHE A 12 -4.49 -35.15 10.67
N ASN A 13 -5.63 -35.75 10.33
CA ASN A 13 -6.67 -35.12 9.51
C ASN A 13 -7.30 -33.91 10.22
N TRP A 14 -7.49 -33.97 11.55
CA TRP A 14 -7.92 -32.82 12.35
C TRP A 14 -6.90 -31.69 12.33
N LEU A 15 -5.61 -31.98 12.50
CA LEU A 15 -4.53 -30.98 12.43
C LEU A 15 -4.47 -30.32 11.04
N LYS A 16 -4.52 -31.11 9.96
CA LYS A 16 -4.58 -30.58 8.59
C LYS A 16 -5.76 -29.64 8.39
N ARG A 17 -6.97 -30.06 8.82
CA ARG A 17 -8.16 -29.21 8.76
C ARG A 17 -7.98 -27.93 9.55
N LYS A 18 -7.44 -28.00 10.78
CA LYS A 18 -7.21 -26.85 11.66
C LYS A 18 -6.21 -25.84 11.08
N VAL A 19 -5.13 -26.32 10.45
CA VAL A 19 -4.16 -25.45 9.75
C VAL A 19 -4.80 -24.77 8.55
N ILE A 20 -5.57 -25.50 7.74
CA ILE A 20 -6.30 -24.94 6.59
C ILE A 20 -7.32 -23.89 7.04
N THR A 21 -8.08 -24.16 8.09
CA THR A 21 -9.06 -23.19 8.63
C THR A 21 -8.39 -21.97 9.24
N TYR A 22 -7.29 -22.15 9.98
CA TYR A 22 -6.51 -21.05 10.52
C TYR A 22 -5.96 -20.14 9.41
N ASN A 23 -5.35 -20.72 8.38
CA ASN A 23 -4.82 -19.95 7.25
C ASN A 23 -5.93 -19.24 6.48
N LYS A 24 -7.07 -19.90 6.25
CA LYS A 24 -8.24 -19.29 5.59
C LYS A 24 -8.79 -18.10 6.38
N ALA A 25 -9.03 -18.26 7.68
CA ALA A 25 -9.54 -17.20 8.53
C ALA A 25 -8.56 -16.02 8.68
N LYS A 26 -7.24 -16.31 8.70
CA LYS A 26 -6.19 -15.28 8.68
C LYS A 26 -6.22 -14.47 7.38
N PHE A 27 -6.48 -15.13 6.24
CA PHE A 27 -6.59 -14.47 4.93
C PHE A 27 -7.88 -13.66 4.79
N GLU A 28 -9.02 -14.20 5.24
CA GLU A 28 -10.33 -13.50 5.20
C GLU A 28 -10.37 -12.23 6.06
N LYS A 29 -9.64 -12.20 7.19
CA LYS A 29 -9.52 -11.00 8.03
C LYS A 29 -8.71 -9.86 7.42
N GLN A 30 -7.99 -10.08 6.33
CA GLN A 30 -7.10 -9.10 5.69
C GLN A 30 -7.65 -8.51 4.38
N HIS A 31 -8.96 -8.60 4.13
CA HIS A 31 -9.53 -7.97 2.95
C HIS A 31 -9.51 -6.44 3.08
N ILE A 32 -8.50 -5.80 2.48
CA ILE A 32 -8.37 -4.35 2.39
C ILE A 32 -8.99 -3.92 1.07
N ASP A 33 -9.98 -3.04 1.14
CA ASP A 33 -10.47 -2.32 -0.03
C ASP A 33 -9.48 -1.21 -0.38
N ILE A 34 -8.65 -1.48 -1.38
CA ILE A 34 -7.60 -0.57 -1.85
C ILE A 34 -8.19 0.74 -2.39
N ASP A 35 -9.34 0.67 -3.06
CA ASP A 35 -9.97 1.87 -3.63
C ASP A 35 -10.50 2.79 -2.54
N SER A 36 -11.10 2.20 -1.50
CA SER A 36 -11.56 2.95 -0.33
C SER A 36 -10.38 3.59 0.42
N LEU A 37 -9.29 2.84 0.62
CA LEU A 37 -8.07 3.34 1.26
C LEU A 37 -7.45 4.49 0.47
N LEU A 38 -7.32 4.37 -0.85
CA LEU A 38 -6.75 5.43 -1.68
C LEU A 38 -7.63 6.70 -1.68
N LYS A 39 -8.96 6.55 -1.56
CA LYS A 39 -9.89 7.67 -1.46
C LYS A 39 -9.86 8.37 -0.10
N SER A 40 -9.49 7.66 0.98
CA SER A 40 -9.39 8.26 2.31
C SER A 40 -8.12 9.07 2.51
N VAL A 41 -7.10 8.87 1.67
CA VAL A 41 -5.79 9.54 1.77
C VAL A 41 -5.78 10.82 0.94
N ASP A 42 -5.46 11.96 1.58
CA ASP A 42 -5.13 13.18 0.84
C ASP A 42 -3.68 13.09 0.32
N LEU A 43 -3.53 12.81 -0.97
CA LEU A 43 -2.21 12.65 -1.58
C LEU A 43 -1.38 13.96 -1.52
N VAL A 44 -2.01 15.13 -1.50
CA VAL A 44 -1.28 16.41 -1.39
C VAL A 44 -0.65 16.54 -0.02
N ASP A 45 -1.37 16.16 1.03
CA ASP A 45 -0.87 16.21 2.42
C ASP A 45 0.18 15.11 2.66
N LEU A 46 -0.01 13.92 2.08
CA LEU A 46 0.97 12.82 2.12
C LEU A 46 2.30 13.28 1.53
N VAL A 47 2.29 13.78 0.28
CA VAL A 47 3.49 14.24 -0.44
C VAL A 47 4.08 15.50 0.20
N GLY A 48 3.23 16.41 0.67
CA GLY A 48 3.61 17.69 1.27
C GLY A 48 4.52 17.58 2.49
N ARG A 49 4.59 16.39 3.12
CA ARG A 49 5.52 16.10 4.22
C ARG A 49 6.95 15.81 3.77
N TYR A 50 7.16 15.50 2.49
CA TYR A 50 8.48 15.21 1.93
C TYR A 50 8.98 16.37 1.05
N VAL A 51 8.08 17.03 0.32
CA VAL A 51 8.42 18.13 -0.59
C VAL A 51 7.43 19.26 -0.50
N GLU A 52 7.93 20.49 -0.69
CA GLU A 52 7.08 21.66 -0.76
C GLU A 52 6.25 21.66 -2.05
N LEU A 53 4.93 21.70 -1.88
CA LEU A 53 3.98 21.76 -2.99
C LEU A 53 3.32 23.15 -3.07
N ARG A 54 3.26 23.69 -4.28
CA ARG A 54 2.56 24.93 -4.59
C ARG A 54 1.39 24.65 -5.52
N LYS A 55 0.26 25.30 -5.28
CA LYS A 55 -0.94 25.16 -6.12
C LYS A 55 -0.65 25.66 -7.55
N ASN A 56 -1.00 24.87 -8.55
CA ASN A 56 -0.84 25.16 -9.96
C ASN A 56 -2.11 24.77 -10.72
N GLY A 57 -3.06 25.72 -10.81
CA GLY A 57 -4.38 25.46 -11.38
C GLY A 57 -5.17 24.46 -10.52
N LYS A 58 -5.52 23.31 -11.10
CA LYS A 58 -6.21 22.20 -10.43
C LYS A 58 -5.28 21.19 -9.75
N GLU A 59 -3.97 21.33 -9.97
CA GLU A 59 -2.96 20.41 -9.45
C GLU A 59 -2.03 21.14 -8.48
N TYR A 60 -1.09 20.40 -7.91
CA TYR A 60 -0.02 20.91 -7.07
C TYR A 60 1.31 20.55 -7.72
N LYS A 61 2.29 21.45 -7.61
CA LYS A 61 3.59 21.31 -8.27
C LYS A 61 4.73 21.49 -7.27
N GLY A 62 5.79 20.70 -7.40
CA GLY A 62 7.00 20.79 -6.56
C GLY A 62 8.23 20.19 -7.25
N LEU A 63 9.35 20.19 -6.54
CA LEU A 63 10.53 19.41 -6.92
C LEU A 63 10.23 17.93 -6.70
N CYS A 64 10.73 17.08 -7.58
CA CYS A 64 10.53 15.65 -7.51
C CYS A 64 11.35 15.04 -6.37
N PRO A 65 10.72 14.24 -5.47
CA PRO A 65 11.46 13.55 -4.41
C PRO A 65 12.16 12.28 -4.90
N PHE A 66 12.05 11.92 -6.18
CA PHE A 66 12.60 10.69 -6.76
C PHE A 66 13.85 10.92 -7.64
N HIS A 67 14.20 12.17 -7.93
CA HIS A 67 15.43 12.51 -8.63
C HIS A 67 15.87 13.94 -8.32
N ASP A 68 17.16 14.22 -8.44
CA ASP A 68 17.69 15.56 -8.22
C ASP A 68 17.40 16.47 -9.42
N GLU A 69 16.72 17.58 -9.17
CA GLU A 69 16.35 18.58 -10.19
C GLU A 69 16.31 20.00 -9.60
N LYS A 70 16.52 21.01 -10.46
CA LYS A 70 16.44 22.44 -10.06
C LYS A 70 15.12 23.10 -10.44
N THR A 71 14.38 22.50 -11.37
CA THR A 71 13.13 23.03 -11.90
C THR A 71 12.00 22.08 -11.51
N PRO A 72 10.92 22.56 -10.86
CA PRO A 72 9.79 21.72 -10.50
C PRO A 72 9.24 20.95 -11.70
N SER A 73 9.25 19.62 -11.64
CA SER A 73 8.62 18.75 -12.65
C SER A 73 7.63 17.74 -12.04
N PHE A 74 7.47 17.74 -10.72
CA PHE A 74 6.55 16.88 -9.98
C PHE A 74 5.17 17.51 -9.83
N PHE A 75 4.13 16.77 -10.22
CA PHE A 75 2.75 17.21 -10.14
C PHE A 75 1.90 16.21 -9.35
N VAL A 76 1.00 16.72 -8.51
CA VAL A 76 0.01 15.95 -7.76
C VAL A 76 -1.39 16.43 -8.15
N ASN A 77 -2.21 15.50 -8.60
CA ASN A 77 -3.62 15.72 -8.88
C ASN A 77 -4.47 15.23 -7.70
N LYS A 78 -4.98 16.18 -6.91
CA LYS A 78 -5.76 15.88 -5.69
C LYS A 78 -7.04 15.08 -5.99
N GLU A 79 -7.80 15.50 -7.00
CA GLU A 79 -9.08 14.85 -7.34
C GLU A 79 -8.90 13.42 -7.82
N LYS A 80 -7.82 13.15 -8.57
CA LYS A 80 -7.52 11.81 -9.10
C LYS A 80 -6.73 10.94 -8.11
N GLY A 81 -6.16 11.50 -7.06
CA GLY A 81 -5.30 10.78 -6.12
C GLY A 81 -4.04 10.21 -6.76
N VAL A 82 -3.45 10.91 -7.73
CA VAL A 82 -2.24 10.46 -8.45
C VAL A 82 -1.17 11.55 -8.55
N TYR A 83 0.08 11.14 -8.71
CA TYR A 83 1.21 12.00 -9.04
C TYR A 83 1.86 11.62 -10.37
N HIS A 84 2.56 12.58 -10.96
CA HIS A 84 3.42 12.38 -12.12
C HIS A 84 4.59 13.36 -12.11
N CYS A 85 5.79 12.85 -12.30
CA CYS A 85 6.99 13.62 -12.56
C CYS A 85 7.28 13.66 -14.05
N PHE A 86 7.25 14.84 -14.66
CA PHE A 86 7.57 14.99 -16.09
C PHE A 86 9.07 15.00 -16.39
N GLY A 87 9.94 15.15 -15.37
CA GLY A 87 11.39 15.08 -15.53
C GLY A 87 11.92 13.64 -15.59
N CYS A 88 11.51 12.79 -14.65
CA CYS A 88 12.00 11.41 -14.54
C CYS A 88 10.97 10.31 -14.88
N GLY A 89 9.69 10.67 -15.09
CA GLY A 89 8.62 9.72 -15.43
C GLY A 89 8.02 8.97 -14.23
N ALA A 90 8.50 9.22 -13.00
CA ALA A 90 7.91 8.65 -11.79
C ALA A 90 6.42 8.99 -11.69
N LYS A 91 5.57 8.01 -11.41
CA LYS A 91 4.11 8.17 -11.38
C LYS A 91 3.46 7.12 -10.50
N GLY A 92 2.34 7.46 -9.91
CA GLY A 92 1.64 6.53 -9.03
C GLY A 92 0.57 7.18 -8.18
N ASN A 93 0.13 6.45 -7.16
CA ASN A 93 -0.82 6.88 -6.13
C ASN A 93 -0.11 6.91 -4.76
N ALA A 94 -0.87 7.12 -3.68
CA ALA A 94 -0.35 7.15 -2.32
C ALA A 94 0.49 5.92 -1.93
N ILE A 95 0.05 4.72 -2.32
CA ILE A 95 0.77 3.47 -2.02
C ILE A 95 2.13 3.47 -2.72
N ARG A 96 2.14 3.72 -4.04
CA ARG A 96 3.39 3.73 -4.82
C ARG A 96 4.37 4.78 -4.31
N PHE A 97 3.85 5.95 -3.93
CA PHE A 97 4.66 7.03 -3.39
C PHE A 97 5.41 6.60 -2.12
N LEU A 98 4.71 6.02 -1.13
CA LEU A 98 5.33 5.54 0.12
C LEU A 98 6.29 4.39 -0.10
N MET A 99 5.94 3.43 -0.97
CA MET A 99 6.84 2.34 -1.31
C MET A 99 8.18 2.87 -1.85
N GLU A 100 8.16 3.88 -2.72
CA GLU A 100 9.38 4.46 -3.28
C GLU A 100 10.11 5.39 -2.31
N GLN A 101 9.39 6.20 -1.52
CA GLN A 101 9.98 7.18 -0.60
C GLN A 101 10.57 6.54 0.66
N GLU A 102 9.90 5.53 1.20
CA GLU A 102 10.28 4.88 2.46
C GLU A 102 10.85 3.48 2.27
N ASN A 103 11.03 3.04 1.01
CA ASN A 103 11.52 1.71 0.65
C ASN A 103 10.68 0.59 1.30
N LEU A 104 9.36 0.79 1.33
CA LEU A 104 8.40 -0.15 1.90
C LEU A 104 7.94 -1.16 0.86
N ASP A 105 7.64 -2.37 1.32
CA ASP A 105 6.81 -3.29 0.55
C ASP A 105 5.34 -2.85 0.53
N PHE A 106 4.53 -3.55 -0.26
CA PHE A 106 3.12 -3.22 -0.45
C PHE A 106 2.29 -3.35 0.85
N GLU A 107 2.56 -4.37 1.67
CA GLU A 107 1.82 -4.60 2.92
C GLU A 107 2.16 -3.51 3.95
N GLN A 108 3.43 -3.16 4.05
CA GLN A 108 3.93 -2.08 4.88
C GLN A 108 3.31 -0.74 4.46
N ALA A 109 3.34 -0.40 3.16
CA ALA A 109 2.74 0.84 2.67
C ALA A 109 1.23 0.92 2.94
N ILE A 110 0.50 -0.19 2.81
CA ILE A 110 -0.91 -0.22 3.20
C ILE A 110 -1.08 -0.01 4.71
N HIS A 111 -0.23 -0.64 5.51
CA HIS A 111 -0.30 -0.50 6.96
C HIS A 111 -0.07 0.95 7.39
N GLU A 112 0.92 1.62 6.81
CA GLU A 112 1.18 3.03 7.05
C GLU A 112 -0.05 3.88 6.68
N LEU A 113 -0.60 3.72 5.47
CA LEU A 113 -1.76 4.50 5.00
C LEU A 113 -3.04 4.33 5.82
N LYS A 114 -3.19 3.23 6.58
CA LYS A 114 -4.35 3.06 7.47
C LYS A 114 -4.34 4.00 8.67
N ASN A 115 -3.19 4.57 9.01
CA ASN A 115 -3.01 5.48 10.14
C ASN A 115 -2.94 6.95 9.72
N TYR A 116 -3.26 7.26 8.45
CA TYR A 116 -3.24 8.60 7.88
C TYR A 116 -4.55 9.37 8.07
#